data_AF-A0A5J9VP72-F1
#
_entry.id   AF-A0A5J9VP72-F1
#
_cell.length_a   1.000
_cell.length_b   1.000
_cell.length_c   1.000
_cell.angle_alpha   90.00
_cell.angle_beta   90.00
_cell.angle_gamma   90.00
#
_symmetry.space_group_name_H-M   'P 1'
#
loop_
_entity.id
_entity.type
_entity.pdbx_description
1 polymer ?
#
loop_
_entity_poly.entity_id
_entity_poly.type
_entity_poly.pdbx_seq_one_letter_code
_entity_poly.pdbx_strand_id
1 'polypeptide(L)'
;MPFIAVVFPRWPFWMSFWLPDEEARRSVLTEAQQNLSLLEAQLKGKRFFGGDSIGLVDIAASALAHWLGAIEEVSGVVLLTDEEYPELCNWAKRYVDDDTVTQCLPKRDELVAVFSALKEMLRAMAASRQK
;
A
#
# COMPACT_ATOMS: atom_id res chain seq x y z
N MET A 1 -27.27 -9.96 12.90
CA MET A 1 -26.22 -10.84 12.33
C MET A 1 -24.99 -10.00 12.00
N PRO A 2 -24.03 -9.83 12.92
CA PRO A 2 -22.86 -8.98 12.73
C PRO A 2 -21.64 -9.85 12.42
N PHE A 3 -21.43 -10.20 11.15
CA PHE A 3 -20.21 -10.91 10.72
C PHE A 3 -19.37 -10.12 9.70
N ILE A 4 -19.79 -8.90 9.36
CA ILE A 4 -19.09 -8.04 8.38
C ILE A 4 -18.38 -6.85 9.06
N ALA A 5 -18.57 -6.66 10.37
CA ALA A 5 -17.98 -5.53 11.11
C ALA A 5 -16.52 -5.73 11.54
N VAL A 6 -15.85 -6.83 11.16
CA VAL A 6 -14.52 -7.20 11.68
C VAL A 6 -13.43 -7.27 10.60
N VAL A 7 -13.72 -6.97 9.33
CA VAL A 7 -12.68 -7.08 8.28
C VAL A 7 -12.20 -5.73 7.73
N PHE A 8 -12.95 -4.62 7.87
CA PHE A 8 -12.48 -3.28 7.47
C PHE A 8 -13.15 -2.15 8.26
N PRO A 9 -12.57 -1.65 9.36
CA PRO A 9 -13.05 -0.42 9.97
C PRO A 9 -12.45 0.82 9.28
N ARG A 10 -13.34 1.71 8.83
CA ARG A 10 -13.23 3.18 8.75
C ARG A 10 -12.32 3.92 7.75
N TRP A 11 -11.34 3.34 7.05
CA TRP A 11 -10.57 4.11 6.04
C TRP A 11 -9.80 3.18 5.09
N PRO A 12 -9.70 3.42 3.77
CA PRO A 12 -8.63 2.81 2.97
C PRO A 12 -7.31 3.33 3.53
N PHE A 13 -6.43 2.44 4.03
CA PHE A 13 -5.22 2.85 4.76
C PHE A 13 -4.37 3.87 3.96
N TRP A 14 -4.34 3.76 2.63
CA TRP A 14 -3.62 4.67 1.74
C TRP A 14 -4.12 6.12 1.76
N MET A 15 -5.32 6.39 2.28
CA MET A 15 -5.77 7.77 2.49
C MET A 15 -5.15 8.42 3.74
N SER A 16 -4.55 7.66 4.66
CA SER A 16 -3.88 8.22 5.85
C SER A 16 -2.67 9.07 5.50
N PHE A 17 -2.01 8.76 4.38
CA PHE A 17 -0.89 9.51 3.81
C PHE A 17 -1.21 11.00 3.59
N TRP A 18 -2.49 11.34 3.44
CA TRP A 18 -2.97 12.71 3.18
C TRP A 18 -3.56 13.39 4.41
N LEU A 19 -3.57 12.76 5.58
CA LEU A 19 -4.07 13.37 6.80
C LEU A 19 -3.20 14.59 7.18
N PRO A 20 -3.82 15.74 7.48
CA PRO A 20 -3.10 16.94 7.90
C PRO A 20 -2.54 16.80 9.31
N ASP A 21 -3.26 16.09 10.18
CA ASP A 21 -2.84 15.81 11.55
C ASP A 21 -1.81 14.68 11.59
N GLU A 22 -0.62 14.98 12.12
CA GLU A 22 0.51 14.07 12.12
C GLU A 22 0.30 12.90 13.11
N GLU A 23 -0.35 13.14 14.24
CA GLU A 23 -0.59 12.12 15.26
C GLU A 23 -1.60 11.07 14.78
N ALA A 24 -2.73 11.52 14.23
CA ALA A 24 -3.72 10.65 13.61
C ALA A 24 -3.13 9.86 12.44
N ARG A 25 -2.28 10.51 11.62
CA ARG A 25 -1.55 9.81 10.56
C ARG A 25 -0.63 8.73 11.12
N ARG A 26 0.17 9.06 12.13
CA ARG A 26 1.11 8.12 12.76
C ARG A 26 0.39 6.92 13.35
N SER A 27 -0.72 7.12 14.05
CA SER A 27 -1.53 6.04 14.62
C SER A 27 -2.02 5.05 13.56
N VAL A 28 -2.53 5.53 12.41
CA VAL A 28 -2.99 4.65 11.32
C VAL A 28 -1.81 3.95 10.63
N LEU A 29 -0.68 4.64 10.46
CA LEU A 29 0.52 4.02 9.88
C LEU A 29 1.08 2.94 10.78
N THR A 30 1.04 3.09 12.11
CA THR A 30 1.46 2.05 13.06
C THR A 30 0.60 0.79 12.93
N GLU A 31 -0.71 0.91 12.75
CA GLU A 31 -1.58 -0.25 12.48
C GLU A 31 -1.23 -0.90 11.13
N ALA A 32 -0.97 -0.09 10.09
CA ALA A 32 -0.53 -0.60 8.80
C ALA A 32 0.81 -1.36 8.90
N GLN A 33 1.76 -0.85 9.67
CA GLN A 33 3.06 -1.50 9.93
C GLN A 33 2.91 -2.88 10.59
N GLN A 34 1.92 -3.06 11.48
CA GLN A 34 1.62 -4.36 12.07
C GLN A 34 1.13 -5.36 11.02
N ASN A 35 0.26 -4.92 10.10
CA ASN A 35 -0.21 -5.74 8.99
C ASN A 35 0.91 -6.08 8.00
N LEU A 36 1.79 -5.12 7.69
CA LEU A 36 2.97 -5.35 6.86
C LEU A 36 3.91 -6.38 7.49
N SER A 37 4.10 -6.32 8.82
CA SER A 37 4.93 -7.29 9.54
C SER A 37 4.39 -8.72 9.44
N LEU A 38 3.06 -8.88 9.40
CA LEU A 38 2.44 -10.17 9.16
C LEU A 38 2.69 -10.66 7.73
N LEU A 39 2.51 -9.80 6.74
CA LEU A 39 2.73 -10.14 5.33
C LEU A 39 4.20 -10.50 5.05
N GLU A 40 5.13 -9.72 5.61
CA GLU A 40 6.57 -9.97 5.59
C GLU A 40 6.90 -11.39 6.11
N ALA A 41 6.35 -11.75 7.27
CA ALA A 41 6.55 -13.08 7.83
C ALA A 41 5.98 -14.20 6.95
N GLN A 42 4.85 -13.95 6.26
CA GLN A 42 4.22 -14.93 5.36
C GLN A 42 5.00 -15.16 4.06
N LEU A 43 5.82 -14.19 3.63
CA LEU A 43 6.66 -14.29 2.44
C LEU A 43 7.99 -15.02 2.67
N LYS A 44 8.42 -15.21 3.92
CA LYS A 44 9.69 -15.88 4.23
C LYS A 44 9.80 -17.23 3.53
N GLY A 45 10.84 -17.37 2.70
CA GLY A 45 11.11 -18.59 1.94
C GLY A 45 10.20 -18.82 0.73
N LYS A 46 9.42 -17.81 0.31
CA LYS A 46 8.54 -17.90 -0.87
C LYS A 46 8.89 -16.81 -1.89
N ARG A 47 8.66 -17.13 -3.16
CA ARG A 47 8.81 -16.16 -4.25
C ARG A 47 7.64 -15.17 -4.28
N PHE A 48 6.43 -15.73 -4.17
CA PHE A 48 5.13 -15.07 -4.14
C PHE A 48 4.32 -15.55 -2.93
N PHE A 49 3.27 -14.84 -2.54
CA PHE A 49 2.35 -15.35 -1.52
C PHE A 49 1.68 -16.66 -1.95
N GLY A 50 1.45 -16.84 -3.25
CA GLY A 50 1.03 -18.09 -3.89
C GLY A 50 2.10 -19.20 -3.96
N GLY A 51 3.31 -18.98 -3.42
CA GLY A 51 4.43 -19.92 -3.49
C GLY A 51 5.31 -19.63 -4.70
N ASP A 52 5.32 -20.54 -5.67
CA ASP A 52 6.16 -20.45 -6.88
C ASP A 52 5.56 -19.57 -7.98
N SER A 53 4.26 -19.29 -7.91
CA SER A 53 3.52 -18.49 -8.89
C SER A 53 2.61 -17.46 -8.21
N ILE A 54 2.21 -16.44 -8.96
CA ILE A 54 1.28 -15.40 -8.50
C ILE A 54 -0.05 -16.05 -8.09
N GLY A 55 -0.43 -15.83 -6.82
CA GLY A 55 -1.68 -16.29 -6.25
C GLY A 55 -2.64 -15.16 -5.92
N LEU A 56 -3.75 -15.51 -5.27
CA LEU A 56 -4.80 -14.56 -4.91
C LEU A 56 -4.29 -13.41 -4.03
N VAL A 57 -3.44 -13.71 -3.06
CA VAL A 57 -2.90 -12.70 -2.13
C VAL A 57 -1.96 -11.74 -2.86
N ASP A 58 -1.17 -12.22 -3.83
CA ASP A 58 -0.31 -11.37 -4.65
C ASP A 58 -1.14 -10.33 -5.43
N ILE A 59 -2.25 -10.77 -6.03
CA ILE A 59 -3.17 -9.88 -6.76
C ILE A 59 -3.85 -8.89 -5.80
N ALA A 60 -4.32 -9.36 -4.65
CA ALA A 60 -4.96 -8.50 -3.65
C ALA A 60 -3.99 -7.45 -3.06
N ALA A 61 -2.71 -7.82 -2.92
CA ALA A 61 -1.65 -6.95 -2.40
C ALA A 61 -1.00 -6.08 -3.48
N SER A 62 -1.37 -6.21 -4.76
CA SER A 62 -0.76 -5.50 -5.89
C SER A 62 -0.63 -3.98 -5.70
N ALA A 63 -1.59 -3.36 -4.99
CA ALA A 63 -1.54 -1.96 -4.58
C ALA A 63 -0.23 -1.59 -3.84
N LEU A 64 0.23 -2.48 -2.95
CA LEU A 64 1.48 -2.33 -2.20
C LEU A 64 2.71 -2.45 -3.11
N ALA A 65 2.65 -3.30 -4.14
CA ALA A 65 3.79 -3.56 -5.01
C ALA A 65 4.09 -2.38 -5.96
N HIS A 66 3.06 -1.70 -6.47
CA HIS A 66 3.23 -0.73 -7.55
C HIS A 66 2.76 0.69 -7.22
N TRP A 67 1.59 0.84 -6.58
CA TRP A 67 1.00 2.17 -6.34
C TRP A 67 1.56 2.84 -5.09
N LEU A 68 1.94 2.06 -4.08
CA LEU A 68 2.44 2.59 -2.81
C LEU A 68 3.64 3.52 -3.01
N GLY A 69 4.64 3.11 -3.80
CA GLY A 69 5.83 3.94 -4.02
C GLY A 69 5.52 5.31 -4.63
N ALA A 70 4.51 5.41 -5.51
CA ALA A 70 4.06 6.70 -6.06
C ALA A 70 3.33 7.55 -5.00
N ILE A 71 2.54 6.93 -4.12
CA ILE A 71 1.86 7.61 -3.01
C ILE A 71 2.88 8.13 -2.00
N GLU A 72 3.89 7.32 -1.64
CA GLU A 72 4.97 7.69 -0.72
C GLU A 72 5.76 8.89 -1.27
N GLU A 73 6.11 8.86 -2.57
CA GLU A 73 6.80 9.94 -3.26
C GLU A 73 6.01 11.25 -3.21
N VAL A 74 4.72 11.22 -3.53
CA VAL A 74 3.89 12.44 -3.60
C VAL A 74 3.51 12.97 -2.20
N SER A 75 3.28 12.07 -1.24
CA SER A 75 2.90 12.43 0.13
C SER A 75 4.10 12.83 0.99
N GLY A 76 5.30 12.31 0.70
CA GLY A 76 6.49 12.44 1.52
C GLY A 76 6.47 11.55 2.77
N VAL A 77 5.57 10.57 2.82
CA VAL A 77 5.40 9.64 3.95
C VAL A 77 5.86 8.27 3.50
N VAL A 78 6.82 7.68 4.20
CA VAL A 78 7.37 6.34 3.90
C VAL A 78 6.75 5.32 4.84
N LEU A 79 6.25 4.22 4.29
CA LEU A 79 5.64 3.12 5.00
C LEU A 79 6.38 1.80 4.75
N LEU A 80 6.86 1.55 3.52
CA LEU A 80 7.55 0.32 3.13
C LEU A 80 9.03 0.59 2.83
N THR A 81 9.93 -0.03 3.60
CA THR A 81 11.39 0.14 3.46
C THR A 81 12.06 -1.22 3.23
N ASP A 82 13.16 -1.25 2.47
CA ASP A 82 13.97 -2.46 2.26
C ASP A 82 14.60 -2.93 3.59
N GLU A 83 14.83 -2.04 4.56
CA GLU A 83 15.39 -2.36 5.88
C GLU A 83 14.40 -3.08 6.80
N GLU A 84 13.14 -2.62 6.84
CA GLU A 84 12.12 -3.19 7.74
C GLU A 84 11.35 -4.35 7.10
N TYR A 85 11.18 -4.31 5.78
CA TYR A 85 10.33 -5.24 5.03
C TYR A 85 11.03 -5.80 3.76
N PRO A 86 12.22 -6.42 3.90
CA PRO A 86 13.01 -6.90 2.77
C PRO A 86 12.29 -7.93 1.89
N GLU A 87 11.50 -8.84 2.46
CA GLU A 87 10.79 -9.86 1.69
C GLU A 87 9.65 -9.24 0.88
N LEU A 88 8.89 -8.31 1.46
CA LEU A 88 7.85 -7.55 0.76
C LEU A 88 8.44 -6.69 -0.35
N CYS A 89 9.55 -6.00 -0.13
CA CYS A 89 10.19 -5.20 -1.17
C CYS A 89 10.71 -6.07 -2.32
N ASN A 90 11.30 -7.23 -2.00
CA ASN A 90 11.73 -8.19 -3.01
C ASN A 90 10.55 -8.81 -3.76
N TRP A 91 9.46 -9.12 -3.05
CA TRP A 91 8.21 -9.58 -3.65
C TRP A 91 7.62 -8.53 -4.60
N ALA A 92 7.56 -7.26 -4.19
CA ALA A 92 7.06 -6.17 -5.00
C ALA A 92 7.85 -6.05 -6.31
N LYS A 93 9.18 -6.05 -6.24
CA LYS A 93 10.09 -6.05 -7.41
C LYS A 93 9.76 -7.22 -8.35
N ARG A 94 9.67 -8.45 -7.81
CA ARG A 94 9.31 -9.64 -8.61
C ARG A 94 7.91 -9.59 -9.21
N TYR A 95 6.94 -9.00 -8.49
CA TYR A 95 5.56 -8.88 -8.94
C TYR A 95 5.44 -7.90 -10.11
N VAL A 96 6.05 -6.71 -10.01
CA VAL A 96 5.99 -5.71 -11.08
C VAL A 96 6.82 -6.08 -12.30
N ASP A 97 7.81 -6.97 -12.15
CA ASP A 97 8.64 -7.50 -13.25
C ASP A 97 8.02 -8.72 -13.95
N ASP A 98 6.88 -9.25 -13.49
CA ASP A 98 6.22 -10.38 -14.13
C ASP A 98 5.58 -9.99 -15.48
N ASP A 99 5.81 -10.79 -16.52
CA ASP A 99 5.35 -10.52 -17.89
C ASP A 99 3.82 -10.33 -18.00
N THR A 100 3.04 -10.98 -17.13
CA THR A 100 1.57 -10.85 -17.14
C THR A 100 1.14 -9.58 -16.39
N VAL A 101 1.83 -9.27 -15.30
CA VAL A 101 1.53 -8.10 -14.47
C VAL A 101 1.92 -6.81 -15.18
N THR A 102 3.11 -6.74 -15.78
CA THR A 102 3.62 -5.56 -16.50
C THR A 102 2.65 -5.06 -17.57
N GLN A 103 1.91 -5.95 -18.23
CA GLN A 103 0.90 -5.61 -19.24
C GLN A 103 -0.35 -4.92 -18.65
N CYS A 104 -0.60 -5.11 -17.35
CA CYS A 104 -1.75 -4.56 -16.63
C CYS A 104 -1.42 -3.27 -15.85
N LEU A 105 -0.14 -3.00 -15.59
CA LEU A 105 0.27 -1.89 -14.74
C LEU A 105 0.37 -0.57 -15.51
N PRO A 106 -0.17 0.54 -14.97
CA PRO A 106 0.10 1.87 -15.51
C PRO A 106 1.58 2.22 -15.31
N LYS A 107 2.11 3.15 -16.11
CA LYS A 107 3.49 3.60 -15.91
C LYS A 107 3.62 4.34 -14.58
N ARG A 108 4.77 4.20 -13.91
CA ARG A 108 5.04 4.88 -12.64
C ARG A 108 4.83 6.40 -12.75
N ASP A 109 5.36 7.02 -13.79
CA ASP A 109 5.25 8.48 -13.99
C ASP A 109 3.79 8.94 -14.13
N GLU A 110 2.93 8.11 -14.73
CA GLU A 110 1.50 8.38 -14.83
C GLU A 110 0.83 8.34 -13.45
N LEU A 111 1.21 7.36 -12.60
CA LEU A 111 0.73 7.29 -11.22
C LEU A 111 1.17 8.50 -10.39
N VAL A 112 2.46 8.86 -10.48
CA VAL A 112 3.00 10.04 -9.78
C VAL A 112 2.28 11.31 -10.24
N ALA A 113 2.05 11.47 -11.54
CA ALA A 113 1.32 12.61 -12.09
C ALA A 113 -0.14 12.66 -11.59
N VAL A 114 -0.85 11.52 -11.57
CA VAL A 114 -2.21 11.42 -11.05
C VAL A 114 -2.26 11.80 -9.57
N PHE A 115 -1.43 11.18 -8.73
CA PHE A 115 -1.43 11.49 -7.29
C PHE A 115 -0.99 12.92 -7.01
N SER A 116 -0.04 13.46 -7.77
CA SER A 116 0.36 14.86 -7.66
C SER A 116 -0.78 15.82 -7.99
N ALA A 117 -1.52 15.56 -9.09
CA ALA A 117 -2.68 16.36 -9.47
C ALA A 117 -3.82 16.27 -8.45
N LEU A 118 -4.02 15.10 -7.84
CA LEU A 118 -5.07 14.87 -6.86
C LEU A 118 -4.67 15.25 -5.42
N LYS A 119 -3.40 15.60 -5.17
CA LYS A 119 -2.83 15.80 -3.82
C LYS A 119 -3.66 16.72 -2.94
N GLU A 120 -3.99 17.92 -3.44
CA GLU A 120 -4.74 18.91 -2.65
C GLU A 120 -6.19 18.47 -2.42
N MET A 121 -6.80 17.78 -3.40
CA MET A 121 -8.14 17.19 -3.24
C MET A 121 -8.13 16.06 -2.20
N LEU A 122 -7.14 15.17 -2.23
CA LEU A 122 -6.99 14.07 -1.28
C LEU A 122 -6.77 14.59 0.15
N ARG A 123 -5.96 15.65 0.31
CA ARG A 123 -5.79 16.37 1.59
C ARG A 123 -7.09 16.99 2.07
N ALA A 124 -7.81 17.70 1.20
CA ALA A 124 -9.09 18.31 1.54
C ALA A 124 -10.14 17.26 1.95
N MET A 125 -10.22 16.13 1.22
CA MET A 125 -11.10 15.02 1.58
C MET A 125 -10.73 14.43 2.93
N ALA A 126 -9.44 14.18 3.19
CA ALA A 126 -8.95 13.66 4.46
C ALA A 126 -9.27 14.61 5.64
N ALA A 127 -9.14 15.92 5.43
CA ALA A 127 -9.44 16.95 6.43
C ALA A 127 -10.95 17.14 6.67
N SER A 128 -11.78 17.09 5.62
CA SER A 128 -13.22 17.38 5.69
C SER A 128 -14.01 16.37 6.53
N ARG A 129 -13.48 15.16 6.71
CA ARG A 129 -14.14 14.06 7.45
C ARG A 129 -13.73 13.98 8.92
N GLN A 130 -12.89 14.91 9.40
CA GLN A 130 -12.57 15.10 10.84
C GLN A 130 -13.52 16.08 11.55
N LYS A 131 -14.40 16.76 10.81
CA LYS A 131 -15.50 17.58 11.36
C LYS A 131 -16.75 16.72 11.54
#